data_AF-A0A957E2K9-F1
#
_entry.id   AF-A0A957E2K9-F1
#
_cell.length_a   1.000
_cell.length_b   1.000
_cell.length_c   1.000
_cell.angle_alpha   90.00
_cell.angle_beta   90.00
_cell.angle_gamma   90.00
#
_symmetry.space_group_name_H-M   'P 1'
#
loop_
_entity.id
_entity.type
_entity.pdbx_description
1 polymer ?
#
loop_
_entity_poly.entity_id
_entity_poly.type
_entity_poly.pdbx_seq_one_letter_code
_entity_poly.pdbx_strand_id
1 'polypeptide(L)'
;MSLNKPKITDRTQPQAPTYVRTVLTSLFAGYREVIVKSEFQSGLSRGRVYLVRPIKADGATLPAVVKIDRAQRIQREWNAYIDSIQNRLPYVAEIRDKPVYPPGTAWGGIWYPLVGAGTFDIESLLQYCEHASLDDIRHVLEARLFKSLNTLWQQTRETLPEMHLQTQYDSFLPVNLVIDLTETISESQQLRWLHPDNINDYCFEASEYVQLSGFRVVNIDYKTQRLSLDMPSSKNAAYRIHVSPVPDIQTYTLDEVVHQPFMGLIRKTRQDLLYEQATAVIDPSVDLTAATLSLPDGAVLPNPLQQLPTLLNQMFDAHTAFIHGDLHLQNVLVERENRNTFLIDFAHARRDHVLRDLIHLETAVVTQLLPDILTQTQYSPAIIHTFYERLHCALQHPGKVKPTPGLEKPFAILETIRKAARPHLFHTDDWNEYYYGLFIYLLGSLKFSSLDKLPTAPYPKQLAFWGASVTLKLLETPPACAKLAGEQIKDKEIKMQEDEKDSQRNQTETHFHGTVTGPIHTGSGNINISGSRESRDTVSGSESETKPRYRDTFSAYEDGLQQLLVQIGQNHLRYLEALGNQNRLLDNINRARRFGDTGQRKADRAEIIEQLNELSLSVVGTSFNEICQGTN
;
A
#
# COMPACT_ATOMS: atom_id res chain seq x y z
N MET A 1 -40.63 -16.60 7.84
CA MET A 1 -39.74 -17.75 8.06
C MET A 1 -38.58 -17.28 8.93
N SER A 2 -38.38 -17.84 10.11
CA SER A 2 -37.21 -17.54 10.93
C SER A 2 -35.97 -18.06 10.20
N LEU A 3 -35.13 -17.18 9.65
CA LEU A 3 -33.82 -17.57 9.13
C LEU A 3 -33.08 -18.32 10.25
N ASN A 4 -32.65 -19.55 9.98
CA ASN A 4 -31.87 -20.32 10.93
C ASN A 4 -30.61 -19.52 11.29
N LYS A 5 -30.47 -19.23 12.59
CA LYS A 5 -29.29 -18.54 13.12
C LYS A 5 -28.12 -19.53 13.18
N PRO A 6 -26.95 -19.20 12.62
CA PRO A 6 -25.80 -20.09 12.70
C PRO A 6 -25.34 -20.26 14.15
N LYS A 7 -24.82 -21.46 14.46
CA LYS A 7 -24.02 -21.66 15.68
C LYS A 7 -22.70 -20.89 15.53
N ILE A 8 -22.30 -20.11 16.53
CA ILE A 8 -20.98 -19.46 16.54
C ILE A 8 -20.02 -20.28 17.42
N THR A 9 -18.96 -20.81 16.81
CA THR A 9 -17.89 -21.54 17.50
C THR A 9 -16.64 -20.67 17.52
N ASP A 10 -16.26 -20.20 18.70
CA ASP A 10 -15.22 -19.18 18.87
C ASP A 10 -13.93 -19.79 19.40
N ARG A 11 -12.86 -19.73 18.60
CA ARG A 11 -11.53 -20.24 18.96
C ARG A 11 -10.57 -19.12 19.40
N THR A 12 -11.03 -17.88 19.45
CA THR A 12 -10.21 -16.74 19.86
C THR A 12 -9.97 -16.72 21.37
N GLN A 13 -8.84 -16.16 21.79
CA GLN A 13 -8.54 -15.87 23.19
C GLN A 13 -8.02 -14.42 23.31
N PRO A 14 -8.74 -13.53 24.04
CA PRO A 14 -10.05 -13.75 24.67
C PRO A 14 -11.16 -13.97 23.65
N GLN A 15 -12.28 -14.57 24.07
CA GLN A 15 -13.44 -14.79 23.21
C GLN A 15 -14.01 -13.47 22.65
N ALA A 16 -14.57 -13.55 21.44
CA ALA A 16 -15.22 -12.46 20.76
C ALA A 16 -16.44 -11.93 21.57
N PRO A 17 -16.55 -10.61 21.78
CA PRO A 17 -17.65 -10.00 22.53
C PRO A 17 -19.02 -10.26 21.93
N THR A 18 -20.07 -10.05 22.72
CA THR A 18 -21.47 -10.26 22.32
C THR A 18 -21.84 -9.52 21.04
N TYR A 19 -21.44 -8.25 20.88
CA TYR A 19 -21.77 -7.47 19.68
C TYR A 19 -21.16 -8.06 18.41
N VAL A 20 -19.94 -8.64 18.49
CA VAL A 20 -19.29 -9.36 17.37
C VAL A 20 -20.11 -10.58 16.99
N ARG A 21 -20.54 -11.38 17.98
CA ARG A 21 -21.37 -12.58 17.73
C ARG A 21 -22.72 -12.23 17.10
N THR A 22 -23.34 -11.12 17.50
CA THR A 22 -24.59 -10.62 16.90
C THR A 22 -24.42 -10.23 15.43
N VAL A 23 -23.34 -9.52 15.11
CA VAL A 23 -23.01 -9.15 13.73
C VAL A 23 -22.73 -10.40 12.89
N LEU A 24 -21.91 -11.34 13.35
CA LEU A 24 -21.61 -12.59 12.65
C LEU A 24 -22.86 -13.44 12.40
N THR A 25 -23.77 -13.51 13.37
CA THR A 25 -25.04 -14.23 13.24
C THR A 25 -25.91 -13.63 12.13
N SER A 26 -25.87 -12.31 11.97
CA SER A 26 -26.64 -11.60 10.94
C SER A 26 -25.98 -11.73 9.56
N LEU A 27 -24.65 -11.62 9.49
CA LEU A 27 -23.86 -11.70 8.26
C LEU A 27 -23.97 -13.08 7.60
N PHE A 28 -23.99 -14.14 8.41
CA PHE A 28 -24.08 -15.53 7.95
C PHE A 28 -25.44 -16.15 8.23
N ALA A 29 -26.52 -15.35 8.17
CA ALA A 29 -27.88 -15.88 8.27
C ALA A 29 -28.10 -16.99 7.22
N GLY A 30 -28.64 -18.14 7.65
CA GLY A 30 -28.82 -19.31 6.77
C GLY A 30 -27.63 -20.27 6.72
N TYR A 31 -26.49 -19.93 7.32
CA TYR A 31 -25.41 -20.90 7.55
C TYR A 31 -25.72 -21.77 8.77
N ARG A 32 -25.15 -22.97 8.81
CA ARG A 32 -25.28 -23.89 9.94
C ARG A 32 -24.39 -23.44 11.10
N GLU A 33 -23.16 -23.07 10.80
CA GLU A 33 -22.15 -22.73 11.79
C GLU A 33 -21.16 -21.71 11.22
N VAL A 34 -20.60 -20.86 12.08
CA VAL A 34 -19.47 -19.98 11.80
C VAL A 34 -18.40 -20.23 12.85
N ILE A 35 -17.22 -20.66 12.40
CA ILE A 35 -16.05 -20.86 13.27
C ILE A 35 -15.20 -19.60 13.20
N VAL A 36 -15.06 -18.88 14.32
CA VAL A 36 -14.09 -17.77 14.43
C VAL A 36 -12.72 -18.37 14.71
N LYS A 37 -11.79 -18.26 13.76
CA LYS A 37 -10.46 -18.87 13.85
C LYS A 37 -9.49 -17.99 14.65
N SER A 38 -9.41 -16.72 14.28
CA SER A 38 -8.48 -15.75 14.85
C SER A 38 -9.01 -14.34 14.67
N GLU A 39 -8.48 -13.42 15.47
CA GLU A 39 -8.61 -11.98 15.28
C GLU A 39 -7.28 -11.46 14.77
N PHE A 40 -7.32 -10.68 13.69
CA PHE A 40 -6.15 -9.91 13.29
C PHE A 40 -6.02 -8.75 14.27
N GLN A 41 -4.83 -8.60 14.86
CA GLN A 41 -4.51 -7.42 15.65
C GLN A 41 -4.43 -6.23 14.69
N SER A 42 -5.55 -5.57 14.41
CA SER A 42 -5.58 -4.43 13.50
C SER A 42 -4.93 -3.23 14.18
N GLY A 43 -3.69 -2.96 13.80
CA GLY A 43 -3.02 -1.70 14.04
C GLY A 43 -3.82 -0.55 13.44
N LEU A 44 -3.79 0.59 14.15
CA LEU A 44 -4.33 1.90 13.77
C LEU A 44 -5.87 2.05 13.67
N SER A 45 -6.63 1.06 13.18
CA SER A 45 -8.10 1.16 13.10
C SER A 45 -8.80 0.71 14.40
N ARG A 46 -9.87 1.41 14.83
CA ARG A 46 -10.66 1.01 16.03
C ARG A 46 -11.61 -0.17 15.77
N GLY A 47 -11.81 -0.55 14.50
CA GLY A 47 -12.60 -1.72 14.11
C GLY A 47 -11.87 -3.02 14.45
N ARG A 48 -12.58 -4.15 14.41
CA ARG A 48 -12.01 -5.48 14.64
C ARG A 48 -12.14 -6.34 13.41
N VAL A 49 -11.08 -7.06 13.06
CA VAL A 49 -11.01 -7.88 11.85
C VAL A 49 -10.81 -9.34 12.25
N TYR A 50 -11.68 -10.22 11.75
CA TYR A 50 -11.71 -11.64 12.12
C TYR A 50 -11.52 -12.53 10.90
N LEU A 51 -10.72 -13.58 11.06
CA LEU A 51 -10.73 -14.71 10.15
C LEU A 51 -11.79 -15.71 10.61
N VAL A 52 -12.78 -15.98 9.75
CA VAL A 52 -13.87 -16.91 10.05
C VAL A 52 -13.95 -18.01 9.00
N ARG A 53 -14.52 -19.16 9.39
CA ARG A 53 -14.90 -20.24 8.47
C ARG A 53 -16.41 -20.48 8.56
N PRO A 54 -17.18 -20.02 7.58
CA PRO A 54 -18.60 -20.35 7.49
C PRO A 54 -18.79 -21.81 7.07
N ILE A 55 -19.87 -22.43 7.53
CA ILE A 55 -20.26 -23.81 7.19
C ILE A 55 -21.75 -23.83 6.81
N LYS A 56 -22.04 -24.23 5.58
CA LYS A 56 -23.41 -24.43 5.07
C LYS A 56 -23.92 -25.83 5.42
N ALA A 57 -25.19 -26.10 5.10
CA ALA A 57 -25.79 -27.42 5.32
C ALA A 57 -25.14 -28.53 4.46
N ASP A 58 -24.69 -28.18 3.25
CA ASP A 58 -24.07 -29.05 2.26
C ASP A 58 -22.55 -29.22 2.43
N GLY A 59 -21.89 -28.38 3.23
CA GLY A 59 -20.47 -28.50 3.50
C GLY A 59 -19.80 -27.23 4.02
N ALA A 60 -18.50 -27.34 4.28
CA ALA A 60 -17.68 -26.20 4.68
C ALA A 60 -17.42 -25.28 3.48
N THR A 61 -17.55 -23.98 3.66
CA THR A 61 -17.13 -23.00 2.64
C THR A 61 -15.68 -22.58 2.86
N LEU A 62 -15.17 -21.80 1.91
CA LEU A 62 -13.88 -21.13 2.04
C LEU A 62 -13.87 -20.20 3.27
N PRO A 63 -12.70 -20.03 3.93
CA PRO A 63 -12.52 -18.99 4.93
C PRO A 63 -12.87 -17.60 4.39
N ALA A 64 -13.17 -16.71 5.30
CA ALA A 64 -13.56 -15.34 5.01
C ALA A 64 -12.94 -14.39 6.03
N VAL A 65 -12.67 -13.17 5.60
CA VAL A 65 -12.31 -12.10 6.52
C VAL A 65 -13.55 -11.24 6.76
N VAL A 66 -13.80 -10.92 8.01
CA VAL A 66 -14.95 -10.09 8.42
C VAL A 66 -14.44 -8.93 9.24
N LYS A 67 -14.79 -7.72 8.81
CA LYS A 67 -14.52 -6.50 9.57
C LYS A 67 -15.80 -6.04 10.26
N ILE A 68 -15.68 -5.68 11.53
CA ILE A 68 -16.77 -5.26 12.41
C ILE A 68 -16.37 -3.93 13.07
N ASP A 69 -17.18 -2.90 12.84
CA ASP A 69 -17.00 -1.56 13.43
C ASP A 69 -18.38 -0.90 13.60
N ARG A 70 -18.40 0.35 14.07
CA ARG A 70 -19.61 1.17 14.15
C ARG A 70 -20.29 1.25 12.78
N ALA A 71 -21.62 1.17 12.78
CA ALA A 71 -22.42 1.10 11.56
C ALA A 71 -22.07 2.20 10.54
N GLN A 72 -21.89 3.45 11.00
CA GLN A 72 -21.50 4.57 10.14
C GLN A 72 -20.16 4.37 9.43
N ARG A 73 -19.17 3.73 10.09
CA ARG A 73 -17.84 3.47 9.51
C ARG A 73 -17.88 2.33 8.49
N ILE A 74 -18.64 1.28 8.81
CA ILE A 74 -18.89 0.19 7.86
C ILE A 74 -19.62 0.72 6.61
N GLN A 75 -20.59 1.62 6.79
CA GLN A 75 -21.29 2.24 5.66
C GLN A 75 -20.34 3.10 4.82
N ARG A 76 -19.48 3.90 5.46
CA ARG A 76 -18.46 4.70 4.76
C ARG A 76 -17.54 3.83 3.92
N GLU A 77 -17.05 2.74 4.50
CA GLU A 77 -16.19 1.80 3.80
C GLU A 77 -16.89 1.12 2.63
N TRP A 78 -18.13 0.69 2.84
CA TRP A 78 -18.93 0.13 1.75
C TRP A 78 -19.12 1.11 0.60
N ASN A 79 -19.43 2.37 0.89
CA ASN A 79 -19.58 3.39 -0.14
C ASN A 79 -18.26 3.62 -0.88
N ALA A 80 -17.16 3.81 -0.15
CA ALA A 80 -15.83 3.98 -0.73
C ALA A 80 -15.42 2.80 -1.62
N TYR A 81 -15.72 1.57 -1.19
CA TYR A 81 -15.51 0.35 -1.97
C TYR A 81 -16.32 0.37 -3.28
N ILE A 82 -17.63 0.63 -3.21
CA ILE A 82 -18.50 0.68 -4.38
C ILE A 82 -18.03 1.73 -5.38
N ASP A 83 -17.75 2.94 -4.89
CA ASP A 83 -17.43 4.08 -5.74
C ASP A 83 -16.05 3.91 -6.41
N SER A 84 -15.07 3.40 -5.65
CA SER A 84 -13.66 3.47 -6.06
C SER A 84 -13.05 2.13 -6.48
N ILE A 85 -13.55 1.00 -5.98
CA ILE A 85 -12.84 -0.29 -6.07
C ILE A 85 -13.67 -1.37 -6.79
N GLN A 86 -14.98 -1.42 -6.55
CA GLN A 86 -15.85 -2.43 -7.13
C GLN A 86 -15.70 -2.44 -8.67
N ASN A 87 -15.56 -3.64 -9.23
CA ASN A 87 -15.33 -3.90 -10.66
C ASN A 87 -13.97 -3.45 -11.22
N ARG A 88 -13.08 -2.87 -10.42
CA ARG A 88 -11.74 -2.40 -10.86
C ARG A 88 -10.59 -3.24 -10.32
N LEU A 89 -10.75 -3.87 -9.15
CA LEU A 89 -9.81 -4.82 -8.56
C LEU A 89 -10.47 -6.19 -8.30
N PRO A 90 -10.92 -6.90 -9.36
CA PRO A 90 -11.50 -8.22 -9.18
C PRO A 90 -10.48 -9.18 -8.52
N TYR A 91 -10.96 -10.09 -7.67
CA TYR A 91 -10.20 -11.16 -6.98
C TYR A 91 -9.25 -10.76 -5.86
N VAL A 92 -8.77 -9.51 -5.81
CA VAL A 92 -7.86 -9.04 -4.75
C VAL A 92 -8.60 -8.23 -3.68
N ALA A 93 -9.69 -7.57 -4.05
CA ALA A 93 -10.39 -6.60 -3.22
C ALA A 93 -11.92 -6.84 -3.17
N GLU A 94 -12.37 -8.09 -3.34
CA GLU A 94 -13.82 -8.35 -3.38
C GLU A 94 -14.47 -8.14 -2.00
N ILE A 95 -15.65 -7.52 -2.00
CA ILE A 95 -16.56 -7.53 -0.85
C ILE A 95 -17.83 -8.25 -1.28
N ARG A 96 -18.18 -9.28 -0.52
CA ARG A 96 -19.34 -10.13 -0.80
C ARG A 96 -20.58 -9.61 -0.09
N ASP A 97 -21.64 -9.48 -0.88
CA ASP A 97 -22.95 -8.99 -0.45
C ASP A 97 -22.90 -7.60 0.19
N LYS A 98 -24.07 -7.05 0.52
CA LYS A 98 -24.15 -5.75 1.22
C LYS A 98 -23.77 -5.92 2.70
N PRO A 99 -23.22 -4.88 3.35
CA PRO A 99 -22.99 -4.91 4.78
C PRO A 99 -24.27 -5.18 5.58
N VAL A 100 -24.11 -5.76 6.77
CA VAL A 100 -25.22 -6.00 7.69
C VAL A 100 -25.17 -5.05 8.88
N TYR A 101 -26.35 -4.64 9.33
CA TYR A 101 -26.55 -3.78 10.50
C TYR A 101 -27.61 -4.39 11.41
N PRO A 102 -27.22 -5.22 12.40
CA PRO A 102 -28.19 -5.88 13.27
C PRO A 102 -29.05 -4.85 14.04
N PRO A 103 -30.39 -5.03 14.07
CA PRO A 103 -31.29 -4.08 14.71
C PRO A 103 -31.00 -3.97 16.21
N GLY A 104 -31.16 -2.76 16.76
CA GLY A 104 -30.89 -2.48 18.18
C GLY A 104 -29.40 -2.41 18.54
N THR A 105 -28.50 -2.40 17.54
CA THR A 105 -27.05 -2.26 17.77
C THR A 105 -26.48 -1.07 17.00
N ALA A 106 -25.39 -0.50 17.51
CA ALA A 106 -24.64 0.57 16.83
C ALA A 106 -23.52 0.02 15.92
N TRP A 107 -23.52 -1.29 15.63
CA TRP A 107 -22.44 -2.00 14.97
C TRP A 107 -22.88 -2.52 13.60
N GLY A 108 -21.94 -2.64 12.67
CA GLY A 108 -22.13 -3.28 11.37
C GLY A 108 -21.02 -4.26 11.07
N GLY A 109 -21.20 -5.06 10.03
CA GLY A 109 -20.19 -5.98 9.53
C GLY A 109 -20.14 -6.05 8.02
N ILE A 110 -18.94 -6.24 7.49
CA ILE A 110 -18.64 -6.39 6.06
C ILE A 110 -17.77 -7.63 5.82
N TRP A 111 -17.96 -8.29 4.68
CA TRP A 111 -17.39 -9.60 4.37
C TRP A 111 -16.47 -9.54 3.15
N TYR A 112 -15.19 -9.87 3.33
CA TYR A 112 -14.24 -10.13 2.25
C TYR A 112 -14.12 -11.63 2.03
N PRO A 113 -14.64 -12.18 0.90
CA PRO A 113 -14.42 -13.57 0.55
C PRO A 113 -12.94 -13.79 0.24
N LEU A 114 -12.42 -14.94 0.64
CA LEU A 114 -11.08 -15.36 0.25
C LEU A 114 -11.20 -16.41 -0.85
N VAL A 115 -10.41 -16.23 -1.92
CA VAL A 115 -10.37 -17.14 -3.07
C VAL A 115 -9.22 -18.13 -2.88
N GLY A 116 -9.42 -19.41 -3.21
CA GLY A 116 -8.46 -20.49 -2.97
C GLY A 116 -9.12 -21.65 -2.23
N ALA A 117 -8.61 -22.88 -2.31
CA ALA A 117 -9.29 -24.11 -1.86
C ALA A 117 -9.59 -24.23 -0.34
N GLY A 118 -9.49 -23.14 0.44
CA GLY A 118 -10.01 -23.05 1.80
C GLY A 118 -9.25 -23.86 2.85
N THR A 119 -8.09 -24.36 2.46
CA THR A 119 -7.14 -25.14 3.25
C THR A 119 -6.04 -24.30 3.89
N PHE A 120 -5.89 -23.03 3.54
CA PHE A 120 -4.63 -22.31 3.71
C PHE A 120 -4.61 -21.29 4.85
N ASP A 121 -3.43 -21.13 5.45
CA ASP A 121 -3.15 -20.14 6.49
C ASP A 121 -2.97 -18.74 5.87
N ILE A 122 -3.70 -17.77 6.44
CA ILE A 122 -3.71 -16.37 6.00
C ILE A 122 -3.24 -15.50 7.15
N GLU A 123 -2.34 -14.58 6.84
CA GLU A 123 -1.77 -13.63 7.78
C GLU A 123 -1.62 -12.26 7.12
N SER A 124 -1.29 -11.24 7.91
CA SER A 124 -0.93 -9.93 7.36
C SER A 124 0.42 -9.98 6.66
N LEU A 125 0.68 -9.07 5.71
CA LEU A 125 1.99 -8.92 5.08
C LEU A 125 3.06 -8.60 6.13
N LEU A 126 2.72 -7.88 7.21
CA LEU A 126 3.61 -7.65 8.35
C LEU A 126 4.12 -8.98 8.94
N GLN A 127 3.19 -9.87 9.33
CA GLN A 127 3.52 -11.19 9.88
C GLN A 127 4.23 -12.09 8.87
N TYR A 128 3.81 -12.05 7.60
CA TYR A 128 4.47 -12.77 6.53
C TYR A 128 5.94 -12.36 6.39
N CYS A 129 6.23 -11.06 6.51
CA CYS A 129 7.58 -10.52 6.49
C CYS A 129 8.43 -10.93 7.71
N GLU A 130 7.91 -11.56 8.76
CA GLU A 130 8.73 -12.04 9.88
C GLU A 130 9.51 -13.31 9.48
N HIS A 131 8.85 -14.25 8.79
CA HIS A 131 9.42 -15.57 8.51
C HIS A 131 9.72 -15.82 7.02
N ALA A 132 9.08 -15.10 6.10
CA ALA A 132 9.25 -15.35 4.67
C ALA A 132 10.66 -14.99 4.17
N SER A 133 11.10 -15.73 3.15
CA SER A 133 12.34 -15.46 2.42
C SER A 133 12.25 -14.16 1.62
N LEU A 134 13.40 -13.59 1.27
CA LEU A 134 13.45 -12.36 0.48
C LEU A 134 12.81 -12.53 -0.91
N ASP A 135 13.03 -13.68 -1.54
CA ASP A 135 12.49 -13.99 -2.87
C ASP A 135 10.98 -14.15 -2.82
N ASP A 136 10.45 -14.75 -1.75
CA ASP A 136 9.01 -14.87 -1.57
C ASP A 136 8.34 -13.52 -1.31
N ILE A 137 8.96 -12.66 -0.51
CA ILE A 137 8.44 -11.31 -0.27
C ILE A 137 8.44 -10.50 -1.57
N ARG A 138 9.53 -10.55 -2.34
CA ARG A 138 9.58 -9.92 -3.68
C ARG A 138 8.51 -10.46 -4.60
N HIS A 139 8.29 -11.79 -4.61
CA HIS A 139 7.23 -12.39 -5.41
C HIS A 139 5.84 -11.87 -5.00
N VAL A 140 5.54 -11.83 -3.71
CA VAL A 140 4.26 -11.31 -3.16
C VAL A 140 4.06 -9.84 -3.55
N LEU A 141 5.10 -9.01 -3.40
CA LEU A 141 5.00 -7.59 -3.74
C LEU A 141 4.90 -7.36 -5.25
N GLU A 142 5.83 -7.88 -6.04
CA GLU A 142 5.96 -7.57 -7.48
C GLU A 142 4.94 -8.33 -8.32
N ALA A 143 4.83 -9.64 -8.13
CA ALA A 143 4.05 -10.49 -9.02
C ALA A 143 2.56 -10.54 -8.65
N ARG A 144 2.18 -10.08 -7.45
CA ARG A 144 0.81 -10.16 -6.92
C ARG A 144 0.25 -8.80 -6.55
N LEU A 145 0.78 -8.17 -5.50
CA LEU A 145 0.23 -6.92 -4.96
C LEU A 145 0.33 -5.78 -5.98
N PHE A 146 1.55 -5.40 -6.37
CA PHE A 146 1.78 -4.27 -7.29
C PHE A 146 1.32 -4.57 -8.70
N LYS A 147 1.35 -5.82 -9.16
CA LYS A 147 0.73 -6.19 -10.42
C LYS A 147 -0.77 -5.85 -10.46
N SER A 148 -1.48 -6.12 -9.35
CA SER A 148 -2.92 -5.87 -9.27
C SER A 148 -3.22 -4.38 -9.12
N LEU A 149 -2.52 -3.70 -8.20
CA LEU A 149 -2.68 -2.27 -7.96
C LEU A 149 -2.26 -1.41 -9.17
N ASN A 150 -1.18 -1.76 -9.87
CA ASN A 150 -0.76 -1.05 -11.08
C ASN A 150 -1.82 -1.10 -12.18
N THR A 151 -2.58 -2.19 -12.29
CA THR A 151 -3.73 -2.25 -13.22
C THR A 151 -4.76 -1.18 -12.87
N LEU A 152 -5.17 -1.09 -11.59
CA LEU A 152 -6.10 -0.06 -11.11
C LEU A 152 -5.54 1.35 -11.37
N TRP A 153 -4.30 1.60 -10.95
CA TRP A 153 -3.68 2.92 -11.03
C TRP A 153 -3.54 3.39 -12.48
N GLN A 154 -3.05 2.56 -13.38
CA GLN A 154 -2.88 2.93 -14.79
C GLN A 154 -4.22 3.15 -15.51
N GLN A 155 -5.22 2.30 -15.27
CA GLN A 155 -6.53 2.40 -15.92
C GLN A 155 -7.33 3.62 -15.48
N THR A 156 -7.07 4.12 -14.28
CA THR A 156 -7.85 5.21 -13.67
C THR A 156 -7.05 6.50 -13.55
N ARG A 157 -5.83 6.53 -14.10
CA ARG A 157 -4.90 7.65 -14.02
C ARG A 157 -5.44 8.89 -14.71
N GLU A 158 -5.36 10.01 -14.01
CA GLU A 158 -5.65 11.35 -14.52
C GLU A 158 -4.54 12.31 -14.09
N THR A 159 -4.35 13.39 -14.85
CA THR A 159 -3.46 14.48 -14.46
C THR A 159 -4.23 15.48 -13.62
N LEU A 160 -3.70 15.82 -12.45
CA LEU A 160 -4.18 16.90 -11.60
C LEU A 160 -3.14 18.04 -11.65
N PRO A 161 -3.43 19.16 -12.33
CA PRO A 161 -2.55 20.31 -12.33
C PRO A 161 -2.56 21.00 -10.97
N GLU A 162 -1.42 21.60 -10.60
CA GLU A 162 -1.27 22.45 -9.41
C GLU A 162 -1.82 21.81 -8.12
N MET A 163 -1.52 20.52 -7.91
CA MET A 163 -1.92 19.81 -6.71
C MET A 163 -1.27 20.44 -5.47
N HIS A 164 -2.08 21.04 -4.60
CA HIS A 164 -1.61 21.67 -3.36
C HIS A 164 -1.40 20.65 -2.24
N LEU A 165 -0.17 20.57 -1.71
CA LEU A 165 0.23 19.53 -0.75
C LEU A 165 -0.59 19.54 0.53
N GLN A 166 -0.86 20.71 1.11
CA GLN A 166 -1.70 20.80 2.31
C GLN A 166 -3.06 20.14 2.07
N THR A 167 -3.75 20.49 0.99
CA THR A 167 -5.09 19.99 0.72
C THR A 167 -5.12 18.46 0.61
N GLN A 168 -4.10 17.88 -0.02
CA GLN A 168 -4.06 16.43 -0.24
C GLN A 168 -3.57 15.62 0.98
N TYR A 169 -2.68 16.17 1.79
CA TYR A 169 -1.99 15.41 2.84
C TYR A 169 -2.32 15.81 4.27
N ASP A 170 -3.01 16.93 4.52
CA ASP A 170 -3.31 17.44 5.86
C ASP A 170 -3.99 16.39 6.76
N SER A 171 -4.83 15.54 6.17
CA SER A 171 -5.49 14.42 6.86
C SER A 171 -4.52 13.48 7.61
N PHE A 172 -3.27 13.37 7.15
CA PHE A 172 -2.25 12.53 7.75
C PHE A 172 -1.41 13.26 8.83
N LEU A 173 -1.45 14.58 8.91
CA LEU A 173 -0.79 15.37 9.95
C LEU A 173 -1.63 15.47 11.24
N PRO A 174 -1.06 15.92 12.37
CA PRO A 174 -1.85 16.41 13.49
C PRO A 174 -2.79 17.54 13.06
N VAL A 175 -3.90 17.69 13.78
CA VAL A 175 -4.84 18.80 13.54
C VAL A 175 -4.15 20.15 13.68
N ASN A 176 -4.62 21.15 12.94
CA ASN A 176 -4.10 22.51 12.98
C ASN A 176 -4.27 23.13 14.36
N LEU A 177 -5.43 22.91 15.00
CA LEU A 177 -5.76 23.45 16.32
C LEU A 177 -6.46 22.40 17.19
N VAL A 178 -6.14 22.42 18.48
CA VAL A 178 -6.90 21.78 19.55
C VAL A 178 -7.47 22.89 20.42
N ILE A 179 -8.80 22.90 20.55
CA ILE A 179 -9.55 23.97 21.21
C ILE A 179 -10.37 23.36 22.34
N ASP A 180 -10.20 23.92 23.53
CA ASP A 180 -11.06 23.62 24.66
C ASP A 180 -12.25 24.59 24.67
N LEU A 181 -13.47 24.07 24.61
CA LEU A 181 -14.66 24.92 24.62
C LEU A 181 -14.86 25.59 25.98
N THR A 182 -15.33 26.84 25.96
CA THR A 182 -15.65 27.64 27.13
C THR A 182 -16.94 28.41 26.93
N GLU A 183 -17.70 28.60 28.00
CA GLU A 183 -18.92 29.44 28.00
C GLU A 183 -18.63 30.90 28.37
N THR A 184 -17.47 31.17 28.98
CA THR A 184 -17.12 32.50 29.50
C THR A 184 -15.73 32.93 29.05
N ILE A 185 -15.61 34.22 28.74
CA ILE A 185 -14.36 34.93 28.49
C ILE A 185 -14.36 36.20 29.35
N SER A 186 -13.18 36.64 29.80
CA SER A 186 -13.05 37.91 30.52
C SER A 186 -13.13 39.09 29.55
N GLU A 187 -13.66 40.24 29.98
CA GLU A 187 -13.81 41.43 29.13
C GLU A 187 -12.50 41.93 28.51
N SER A 188 -11.36 41.63 29.13
CA SER A 188 -10.03 41.98 28.63
C SER A 188 -9.48 41.03 27.56
N GLN A 189 -10.14 39.92 27.27
CA GLN A 189 -9.67 38.90 26.32
C GLN A 189 -10.23 39.21 24.92
N GLN A 190 -9.34 39.26 23.93
CA GLN A 190 -9.75 39.45 22.54
C GLN A 190 -10.23 38.12 21.94
N LEU A 191 -11.47 38.11 21.45
CA LEU A 191 -12.07 36.98 20.74
C LEU A 191 -11.81 37.12 19.24
N ARG A 192 -11.14 36.13 18.64
CA ARG A 192 -10.86 36.10 17.19
C ARG A 192 -11.83 35.18 16.46
N TRP A 193 -12.30 35.60 15.29
CA TRP A 193 -13.24 34.82 14.49
C TRP A 193 -12.50 33.79 13.63
N LEU A 194 -12.77 32.51 13.88
CA LEU A 194 -12.19 31.37 13.18
C LEU A 194 -13.23 30.78 12.21
N HIS A 195 -13.07 31.05 10.92
CA HIS A 195 -14.01 30.63 9.88
C HIS A 195 -13.27 30.14 8.63
N PRO A 196 -13.84 29.20 7.85
CA PRO A 196 -13.22 28.76 6.59
C PRO A 196 -12.93 29.89 5.59
N ASP A 197 -13.57 31.05 5.70
CA ASP A 197 -13.38 32.20 4.79
C ASP A 197 -12.17 33.07 5.14
N ASN A 198 -11.70 33.05 6.39
CA ASN A 198 -10.65 33.95 6.87
C ASN A 198 -9.45 33.19 7.48
N ILE A 199 -9.42 31.86 7.33
CA ILE A 199 -8.44 31.01 8.01
C ILE A 199 -6.99 31.30 7.60
N ASN A 200 -6.79 31.74 6.36
CA ASN A 200 -5.47 32.07 5.85
C ASN A 200 -5.00 33.48 6.23
N ASP A 201 -5.89 34.31 6.79
CA ASP A 201 -5.58 35.70 7.15
C ASP A 201 -4.88 35.81 8.51
N TYR A 202 -4.86 34.72 9.28
CA TYR A 202 -4.45 34.72 10.67
C TYR A 202 -3.48 33.58 10.98
N CYS A 203 -2.40 33.92 11.70
CA CYS A 203 -1.66 32.95 12.49
C CYS A 203 -2.34 32.85 13.86
N PHE A 204 -2.70 31.62 14.25
CA PHE A 204 -3.33 31.32 15.54
C PHE A 204 -2.31 30.71 16.48
N GLU A 205 -2.30 31.18 17.73
CA GLU A 205 -1.34 30.76 18.76
C GLU A 205 -2.04 30.09 19.94
N ALA A 206 -1.29 29.27 20.69
CA ALA A 206 -1.79 28.72 21.94
C ALA A 206 -2.12 29.85 22.93
N SER A 207 -3.17 29.65 23.73
CA SER A 207 -3.74 30.63 24.67
C SER A 207 -4.60 31.74 24.07
N GLU A 208 -4.81 31.77 22.76
CA GLU A 208 -5.78 32.68 22.13
C GLU A 208 -7.23 32.16 22.27
N TYR A 209 -8.18 33.08 22.41
CA TYR A 209 -9.61 32.78 22.40
C TYR A 209 -10.18 32.96 21.01
N VAL A 210 -10.95 31.96 20.57
CA VAL A 210 -11.59 31.95 19.26
C VAL A 210 -13.08 31.69 19.37
N GLN A 211 -13.81 32.26 18.43
CA GLN A 211 -15.19 31.89 18.13
C GLN A 211 -15.22 31.26 16.74
N LEU A 212 -15.70 30.01 16.64
CA LEU A 212 -15.55 29.21 15.43
C LEU A 212 -16.88 28.64 14.93
N SER A 213 -17.09 28.71 13.61
CA SER A 213 -18.25 28.13 12.91
C SER A 213 -17.90 27.84 11.45
N GLY A 214 -18.82 27.24 10.70
CA GLY A 214 -18.68 27.01 9.26
C GLY A 214 -17.86 25.77 8.87
N PHE A 215 -17.25 25.09 9.84
CA PHE A 215 -16.49 23.86 9.59
C PHE A 215 -17.41 22.63 9.53
N ARG A 216 -17.01 21.64 8.73
CA ARG A 216 -17.70 20.36 8.55
C ARG A 216 -17.26 19.36 9.61
N VAL A 217 -18.19 18.61 10.19
CA VAL A 217 -17.90 17.52 11.12
C VAL A 217 -17.34 16.31 10.35
N VAL A 218 -16.10 15.92 10.62
CA VAL A 218 -15.44 14.77 9.95
C VAL A 218 -15.27 13.55 10.86
N ASN A 219 -15.37 13.71 12.18
CA ASN A 219 -15.36 12.61 13.14
C ASN A 219 -15.99 13.03 14.47
N ILE A 220 -16.65 12.08 15.13
CA ILE A 220 -17.31 12.28 16.43
C ILE A 220 -16.79 11.24 17.41
N ASP A 221 -16.16 11.69 18.50
CA ASP A 221 -15.73 10.83 19.61
C ASP A 221 -16.63 11.03 20.82
N TYR A 222 -17.66 10.20 20.91
CA TYR A 222 -18.64 10.21 22.01
C TYR A 222 -18.01 9.95 23.39
N LYS A 223 -16.90 9.20 23.47
CA LYS A 223 -16.27 8.86 24.75
C LYS A 223 -15.58 10.07 25.35
N THR A 224 -14.92 10.86 24.51
CA THR A 224 -14.17 12.05 24.92
C THR A 224 -14.94 13.36 24.70
N GLN A 225 -16.20 13.28 24.26
CA GLN A 225 -17.01 14.43 23.87
C GLN A 225 -16.25 15.37 22.90
N ARG A 226 -15.59 14.79 21.89
CA ARG A 226 -14.75 15.55 20.96
C ARG A 226 -15.29 15.49 19.54
N LEU A 227 -15.39 16.64 18.89
CA LEU A 227 -15.59 16.72 17.45
C LEU A 227 -14.25 16.98 16.75
N SER A 228 -14.02 16.27 15.64
CA SER A 228 -13.03 16.65 14.65
C SER A 228 -13.74 17.36 13.51
N LEU A 229 -13.30 18.59 13.22
CA LEU A 229 -13.84 19.45 12.20
C LEU A 229 -12.80 19.63 11.08
N ASP A 230 -13.28 19.95 9.88
CA ASP A 230 -12.45 20.26 8.71
C ASP A 230 -13.15 21.28 7.81
N MET A 231 -12.47 21.71 6.75
CA MET A 231 -13.02 22.59 5.73
C MET A 231 -14.28 21.98 5.08
N PRO A 232 -15.30 22.79 4.75
CA PRO A 232 -16.48 22.33 4.04
C PRO A 232 -16.12 21.79 2.65
N SER A 233 -16.89 20.81 2.14
CA SER A 233 -16.59 20.14 0.86
C SER A 233 -16.56 21.08 -0.35
N SER A 234 -17.20 22.26 -0.23
CA SER A 234 -17.21 23.29 -1.27
C SER A 234 -15.87 24.03 -1.42
N LYS A 235 -14.95 23.89 -0.46
CA LYS A 235 -13.64 24.55 -0.47
C LYS A 235 -12.54 23.55 -0.79
N ASN A 236 -11.68 23.90 -1.75
CA ASN A 236 -10.48 23.14 -2.09
C ASN A 236 -9.31 23.48 -1.14
N ALA A 237 -9.51 23.25 0.15
CA ALA A 237 -8.54 23.54 1.21
C ALA A 237 -8.69 22.53 2.36
N ALA A 238 -7.67 22.42 3.21
CA ALA A 238 -7.72 21.58 4.41
C ALA A 238 -7.26 22.35 5.65
N TYR A 239 -8.05 22.26 6.71
CA TYR A 239 -7.75 22.88 8.00
C TYR A 239 -8.55 22.17 9.09
N ARG A 240 -7.86 21.31 9.84
CA ARG A 240 -8.48 20.39 10.79
C ARG A 240 -8.42 20.93 12.20
N ILE A 241 -9.53 20.80 12.91
CA ILE A 241 -9.69 21.33 14.27
C ILE A 241 -10.24 20.22 15.16
N HIS A 242 -9.71 20.09 16.37
CA HIS A 242 -10.35 19.33 17.44
C HIS A 242 -10.98 20.29 18.43
N VAL A 243 -12.27 20.09 18.74
CA VAL A 243 -12.98 20.82 19.79
C VAL A 243 -13.48 19.85 20.87
N SER A 244 -13.30 20.19 22.13
CA SER A 244 -13.77 19.39 23.27
C SER A 244 -13.83 20.19 24.58
N PRO A 245 -14.62 19.79 25.59
CA PRO A 245 -15.77 18.90 25.45
C PRO A 245 -16.91 19.61 24.72
N VAL A 246 -17.57 18.92 23.79
CA VAL A 246 -18.72 19.45 23.06
C VAL A 246 -20.01 19.08 23.80
N PRO A 247 -20.82 20.05 24.26
CA PRO A 247 -22.11 19.76 24.85
C PRO A 247 -23.06 19.16 23.81
N ASP A 248 -23.94 18.26 24.26
CA ASP A 248 -24.96 17.62 23.42
C ASP A 248 -24.41 16.97 22.13
N ILE A 249 -23.21 16.40 22.17
CA ILE A 249 -22.52 15.83 20.98
C ILE A 249 -23.36 14.85 20.14
N GLN A 250 -24.42 14.27 20.72
CA GLN A 250 -25.36 13.37 20.05
C GLN A 250 -26.24 14.05 19.00
N THR A 251 -26.34 15.39 19.03
CA THR A 251 -27.08 16.15 18.02
C THR A 251 -26.31 16.30 16.73
N TYR A 252 -25.00 16.00 16.74
CA TYR A 252 -24.15 16.18 15.59
C TYR A 252 -24.09 14.94 14.71
N THR A 253 -24.07 15.14 13.40
CA THR A 253 -23.93 14.10 12.39
C THR A 253 -22.68 14.32 11.53
N LEU A 254 -22.14 13.23 10.97
CA LEU A 254 -21.00 13.34 10.06
C LEU A 254 -21.39 14.15 8.80
N ASP A 255 -20.43 14.92 8.29
CA ASP A 255 -20.52 15.76 7.10
C ASP A 255 -21.45 16.99 7.20
N GLU A 256 -22.12 17.21 8.33
CA GLU A 256 -22.85 18.46 8.56
C GLU A 256 -21.91 19.63 8.84
N VAL A 257 -22.39 20.85 8.61
CA VAL A 257 -21.65 22.09 8.89
C VAL A 257 -22.09 22.66 10.24
N VAL A 258 -21.12 22.99 11.09
CA VAL A 258 -21.36 23.63 12.39
C VAL A 258 -21.76 25.09 12.17
N HIS A 259 -23.05 25.38 12.22
CA HIS A 259 -23.57 26.74 12.05
C HIS A 259 -23.57 27.56 13.35
N GLN A 260 -23.83 26.90 14.48
CA GLN A 260 -23.80 27.57 15.79
C GLN A 260 -22.36 27.76 16.25
N PRO A 261 -21.91 28.99 16.54
CA PRO A 261 -20.51 29.22 16.85
C PRO A 261 -20.13 28.62 18.20
N PHE A 262 -19.02 27.89 18.23
CA PHE A 262 -18.38 27.54 19.50
C PHE A 262 -17.45 28.66 19.95
N MET A 263 -17.38 28.91 21.26
CA MET A 263 -16.32 29.71 21.87
C MET A 263 -15.33 28.78 22.56
N GLY A 264 -14.04 29.05 22.41
CA GLY A 264 -13.02 28.17 22.99
C GLY A 264 -11.64 28.82 23.05
N LEU A 265 -10.80 28.19 23.86
CA LEU A 265 -9.39 28.53 24.04
C LEU A 265 -8.53 27.57 23.21
N ILE A 266 -7.67 28.11 22.35
CA ILE A 266 -6.68 27.30 21.64
C ILE A 266 -5.67 26.76 22.66
N ARG A 267 -5.63 25.44 22.82
CA ARG A 267 -4.68 24.75 23.72
C ARG A 267 -3.37 24.43 23.06
N LYS A 268 -3.43 23.97 21.81
CA LYS A 268 -2.26 23.53 21.04
C LYS A 268 -2.49 23.80 19.56
N THR A 269 -1.44 24.25 18.90
CA THR A 269 -1.31 24.28 17.44
C THR A 269 -0.76 22.95 16.92
N ARG A 270 -0.78 22.75 15.59
CA ARG A 270 -0.07 21.64 14.95
C ARG A 270 1.41 21.60 15.33
N GLN A 271 2.04 22.78 15.40
CA GLN A 271 3.46 22.88 15.72
C GLN A 271 3.71 22.40 17.15
N ASP A 272 2.89 22.82 18.11
CA ASP A 272 2.98 22.36 19.51
C ASP A 272 2.82 20.83 19.60
N LEU A 273 1.85 20.27 18.88
CA LEU A 273 1.60 18.83 18.86
C LEU A 273 2.79 18.06 18.30
N LEU A 274 3.38 18.51 17.19
CA LEU A 274 4.55 17.86 16.60
C LEU A 274 5.79 17.98 17.49
N TYR A 275 6.02 19.15 18.08
CA TYR A 275 7.09 19.37 19.05
C TYR A 275 6.99 18.43 20.23
N GLU A 276 5.82 18.34 20.86
CA GLU A 276 5.58 17.44 21.99
C GLU A 276 5.90 15.99 21.63
N GLN A 277 5.46 15.52 20.45
CA GLN A 277 5.76 14.15 20.01
C GLN A 277 7.25 13.93 19.72
N ALA A 278 7.94 14.91 19.14
CA ALA A 278 9.37 14.82 18.86
C ALA A 278 10.22 14.87 20.15
N THR A 279 9.94 15.82 21.05
CA THR A 279 10.63 15.95 22.34
C THR A 279 10.49 14.69 23.21
N ALA A 280 9.37 13.96 23.10
CA ALA A 280 9.15 12.73 23.85
C ALA A 280 10.07 11.56 23.41
N VAL A 281 10.65 11.60 22.20
CA VAL A 281 11.38 10.46 21.63
C VAL A 281 12.79 10.80 21.14
N ILE A 282 13.09 12.06 20.84
CA ILE A 282 14.42 12.49 20.40
C ILE A 282 15.30 12.82 21.61
N ASP A 283 16.60 12.56 21.50
CA ASP A 283 17.58 12.87 22.55
C ASP A 283 17.47 14.34 22.99
N PRO A 284 17.35 14.64 24.30
CA PRO A 284 17.21 16.01 24.81
C PRO A 284 18.36 16.96 24.46
N SER A 285 19.52 16.44 24.05
CA SER A 285 20.66 17.23 23.57
C SER A 285 20.45 17.82 22.17
N VAL A 286 19.47 17.31 21.41
CA VAL A 286 19.13 17.83 20.07
C VAL A 286 18.23 19.05 20.22
N ASP A 287 18.71 20.20 19.76
CA ASP A 287 17.91 21.42 19.69
C ASP A 287 16.88 21.33 18.55
N LEU A 288 15.64 20.96 18.91
CA LEU A 288 14.52 20.86 17.97
C LEU A 288 14.02 22.23 17.46
N THR A 289 14.54 23.35 17.98
CA THR A 289 14.22 24.71 17.48
C THR A 289 15.18 25.20 16.40
N ALA A 290 16.36 24.56 16.27
CA ALA A 290 17.33 24.88 15.24
C ALA A 290 16.81 24.57 13.83
N ALA A 291 17.27 25.34 12.82
CA ALA A 291 16.92 25.10 11.41
C ALA A 291 17.48 23.77 10.87
N THR A 292 18.60 23.31 11.44
CA THR A 292 19.29 22.06 11.06
C THR A 292 19.64 21.26 12.31
N LEU A 293 19.68 19.94 12.16
CA LEU A 293 19.95 18.96 13.22
C LEU A 293 21.25 18.21 12.90
N SER A 294 22.06 17.95 13.93
CA SER A 294 23.28 17.16 13.79
C SER A 294 23.05 15.73 14.26
N LEU A 295 23.45 14.75 13.44
CA LEU A 295 23.49 13.34 13.81
C LEU A 295 24.81 12.99 14.54
N PRO A 296 24.84 11.90 15.32
CA PRO A 296 26.05 11.45 16.01
C PRO A 296 27.23 11.12 15.07
N ASP A 297 26.95 10.78 13.82
CA ASP A 297 27.96 10.51 12.77
C ASP A 297 28.51 11.80 12.12
N GLY A 298 28.07 12.98 12.57
CA GLY A 298 28.48 14.29 12.07
C GLY A 298 27.67 14.78 10.87
N ALA A 299 26.70 14.01 10.36
CA ALA A 299 25.82 14.49 9.31
C ALA A 299 24.93 15.64 9.81
N VAL A 300 24.70 16.63 8.94
CA VAL A 300 23.78 17.73 9.20
C VAL A 300 22.54 17.54 8.32
N LEU A 301 21.37 17.55 8.95
CA LEU A 301 20.07 17.33 8.31
C LEU A 301 19.17 18.55 8.49
N PRO A 302 18.29 18.89 7.53
CA PRO A 302 17.24 19.89 7.75
C PRO A 302 16.29 19.47 8.87
N ASN A 303 15.82 20.43 9.69
CA ASN A 303 14.86 20.14 10.74
C ASN A 303 13.44 20.00 10.14
N PRO A 304 12.81 18.81 10.24
CA PRO A 304 11.51 18.56 9.63
C PRO A 304 10.38 19.39 10.25
N LEU A 305 10.51 19.79 11.52
CA LEU A 305 9.53 20.64 12.21
C LEU A 305 9.53 22.07 11.69
N GLN A 306 10.70 22.58 11.28
CA GLN A 306 10.85 23.95 10.75
C GLN A 306 10.43 24.04 9.28
N GLN A 307 10.64 22.97 8.51
CA GLN A 307 10.38 22.96 7.07
C GLN A 307 8.92 22.65 6.71
N LEU A 308 8.15 22.03 7.61
CA LEU A 308 6.78 21.60 7.31
C LEU A 308 5.87 22.74 6.80
N PRO A 309 5.79 23.94 7.42
CA PRO A 309 4.89 24.98 6.94
C PRO A 309 5.18 25.43 5.50
N THR A 310 6.46 25.60 5.16
CA THR A 310 6.89 25.98 3.81
C THR A 310 6.59 24.89 2.79
N LEU A 311 6.81 23.62 3.16
CA LEU A 311 6.57 22.48 2.29
C LEU A 311 5.08 22.30 2.00
N LEU A 312 4.19 22.53 2.97
CA LEU A 312 2.74 22.37 2.77
C LEU A 312 2.14 23.34 1.75
N ASN A 313 2.80 24.48 1.51
CA ASN A 313 2.41 25.48 0.51
C ASN A 313 2.89 25.15 -0.91
N GLN A 314 3.61 24.03 -1.11
CA GLN A 314 4.06 23.63 -2.44
C GLN A 314 2.88 23.15 -3.31
N MET A 315 2.98 23.47 -4.60
CA MET A 315 2.07 23.02 -5.64
C MET A 315 2.89 22.42 -6.78
N PHE A 316 2.42 21.31 -7.32
CA PHE A 316 3.02 20.68 -8.50
C PHE A 316 1.96 19.88 -9.25
N ASP A 317 2.21 19.65 -10.53
CA ASP A 317 1.38 18.76 -11.33
C ASP A 317 1.62 17.31 -10.90
N ALA A 318 0.54 16.57 -10.70
CA ALA A 318 0.60 15.22 -10.16
C ALA A 318 -0.31 14.27 -10.95
N HIS A 319 -0.08 12.97 -10.79
CA HIS A 319 -1.03 11.96 -11.23
C HIS A 319 -1.98 11.57 -10.09
N THR A 320 -3.28 11.49 -10.40
CA THR A 320 -4.27 10.90 -9.50
C THR A 320 -4.83 9.62 -10.07
N ALA A 321 -5.25 8.71 -9.22
CA ALA A 321 -5.91 7.47 -9.58
C ALA A 321 -6.87 7.05 -8.47
N PHE A 322 -7.72 6.06 -8.71
CA PHE A 322 -8.36 5.37 -7.58
C PHE A 322 -7.30 4.60 -6.81
N ILE A 323 -7.25 4.83 -5.50
CA ILE A 323 -6.28 4.22 -4.59
C ILE A 323 -6.99 3.52 -3.43
N HIS A 324 -6.27 2.68 -2.70
CA HIS A 324 -6.72 2.12 -1.44
C HIS A 324 -6.86 3.20 -0.34
N GLY A 325 -5.94 4.16 -0.31
CA GLY A 325 -5.96 5.32 0.58
C GLY A 325 -5.40 5.07 1.98
N ASP A 326 -5.39 3.82 2.42
CA ASP A 326 -4.82 3.34 3.70
C ASP A 326 -3.96 2.07 3.53
N LEU A 327 -3.13 2.00 2.47
CA LEU A 327 -2.35 0.80 2.18
C LEU A 327 -1.12 0.68 3.11
N HIS A 328 -1.21 -0.16 4.14
CA HIS A 328 -0.10 -0.53 5.01
C HIS A 328 0.03 -2.05 5.17
N LEU A 329 1.12 -2.51 5.79
CA LEU A 329 1.48 -3.94 5.93
C LEU A 329 0.41 -4.84 6.58
N GLN A 330 -0.60 -4.26 7.23
CA GLN A 330 -1.67 -5.01 7.90
C GLN A 330 -2.98 -5.06 7.09
N ASN A 331 -3.15 -4.16 6.12
CA ASN A 331 -4.28 -4.15 5.19
C ASN A 331 -4.01 -4.99 3.93
N VAL A 332 -2.79 -5.54 3.81
CA VAL A 332 -2.44 -6.57 2.83
C VAL A 332 -2.41 -7.92 3.55
N LEU A 333 -3.26 -8.84 3.13
CA LEU A 333 -3.27 -10.23 3.60
C LEU A 333 -2.55 -11.12 2.60
N VAL A 334 -1.79 -12.09 3.12
CA VAL A 334 -1.03 -13.05 2.32
C VAL A 334 -1.48 -14.47 2.66
N GLU A 335 -1.79 -15.23 1.63
CA GLU A 335 -2.00 -16.68 1.71
C GLU A 335 -0.66 -17.39 1.56
N ARG A 336 -0.19 -18.10 2.59
CA ARG A 336 1.20 -18.60 2.66
C ARG A 336 1.60 -19.51 1.51
N GLU A 337 0.78 -20.51 1.17
CA GLU A 337 1.17 -21.56 0.22
C GLU A 337 1.20 -21.07 -1.23
N ASN A 338 0.17 -20.33 -1.64
CA ASN A 338 0.03 -19.86 -3.01
C ASN A 338 0.60 -18.46 -3.24
N ARG A 339 0.99 -17.78 -2.14
CA ARG A 339 1.50 -16.41 -2.11
C ARG A 339 0.52 -15.40 -2.72
N ASN A 340 -0.78 -15.68 -2.66
CA ASN A 340 -1.80 -14.76 -3.13
C ASN A 340 -1.97 -13.61 -2.14
N THR A 341 -2.38 -12.46 -2.65
CA THR A 341 -2.59 -11.24 -1.86
C THR A 341 -4.05 -10.83 -1.89
N PHE A 342 -4.58 -10.43 -0.75
CA PHE A 342 -5.91 -9.84 -0.60
C PHE A 342 -5.81 -8.50 0.11
N LEU A 343 -6.67 -7.56 -0.25
CA LEU A 343 -6.75 -6.23 0.32
C LEU A 343 -8.03 -6.11 1.14
N ILE A 344 -7.92 -5.45 2.29
CA ILE A 344 -9.02 -5.17 3.21
C ILE A 344 -8.93 -3.72 3.68
N ASP A 345 -10.00 -3.20 4.28
CA ASP A 345 -10.06 -1.83 4.81
C ASP A 345 -10.07 -0.73 3.73
N PHE A 346 -11.14 -0.68 2.94
CA PHE A 346 -11.33 0.33 1.90
C PHE A 346 -11.98 1.62 2.41
N ALA A 347 -11.99 1.87 3.73
CA ALA A 347 -12.63 3.04 4.33
C ALA A 347 -12.10 4.38 3.80
N HIS A 348 -10.88 4.36 3.27
CA HIS A 348 -10.19 5.51 2.71
C HIS A 348 -10.01 5.44 1.19
N ALA A 349 -10.60 4.45 0.53
CA ALA A 349 -10.53 4.31 -0.92
C ALA A 349 -11.23 5.48 -1.61
N ARG A 350 -10.52 6.12 -2.55
CA ARG A 350 -10.98 7.30 -3.28
C ARG A 350 -10.05 7.59 -4.45
N ARG A 351 -10.42 8.55 -5.29
CA ARG A 351 -9.48 9.18 -6.23
C ARG A 351 -8.57 10.13 -5.45
N ASP A 352 -7.26 9.96 -5.58
CA ASP A 352 -6.24 10.75 -4.87
C ASP A 352 -4.90 10.63 -5.62
N HIS A 353 -3.86 11.32 -5.12
CA HIS A 353 -2.50 11.20 -5.60
C HIS A 353 -2.04 9.74 -5.66
N VAL A 354 -1.60 9.30 -6.85
CA VAL A 354 -1.38 7.90 -7.18
C VAL A 354 -0.28 7.24 -6.34
N LEU A 355 0.72 8.00 -5.89
CA LEU A 355 1.85 7.46 -5.11
C LEU A 355 1.50 7.24 -3.63
N ARG A 356 0.34 7.73 -3.16
CA ARG A 356 -0.02 7.76 -1.74
C ARG A 356 -0.05 6.38 -1.09
N ASP A 357 -0.53 5.37 -1.80
CA ASP A 357 -0.53 3.97 -1.33
C ASP A 357 0.88 3.43 -1.11
N LEU A 358 1.81 3.72 -2.03
CA LEU A 358 3.20 3.27 -1.95
C LEU A 358 3.96 4.01 -0.85
N ILE A 359 3.72 5.31 -0.71
CA ILE A 359 4.29 6.15 0.36
C ILE A 359 3.82 5.66 1.74
N HIS A 360 2.54 5.33 1.89
CA HIS A 360 2.03 4.80 3.15
C HIS A 360 2.63 3.43 3.46
N LEU A 361 2.76 2.56 2.45
CA LEU A 361 3.38 1.25 2.62
C LEU A 361 4.85 1.36 3.03
N GLU A 362 5.63 2.27 2.41
CA GLU A 362 7.02 2.56 2.81
C GLU A 362 7.08 3.07 4.26
N THR A 363 6.18 3.99 4.63
CA THR A 363 6.08 4.50 6.01
C THR A 363 5.80 3.37 7.01
N ALA A 364 4.95 2.42 6.66
CA ALA A 364 4.67 1.26 7.50
C ALA A 364 5.88 0.34 7.64
N VAL A 365 6.67 0.12 6.58
CA VAL A 365 7.93 -0.64 6.66
C VAL A 365 8.93 0.04 7.60
N VAL A 366 9.08 1.37 7.50
CA VAL A 366 10.01 2.15 8.32
C VAL A 366 9.59 2.17 9.79
N THR A 367 8.28 2.24 10.07
CA THR A 367 7.76 2.39 11.44
C THR A 367 7.39 1.08 12.12
N GLN A 368 7.26 -0.03 11.39
CA GLN A 368 6.83 -1.32 11.95
C GLN A 368 7.83 -2.45 11.72
N LEU A 369 8.51 -2.52 10.56
CA LEU A 369 9.45 -3.61 10.28
C LEU A 369 10.90 -3.26 10.65
N LEU A 370 11.35 -2.06 10.28
CA LEU A 370 12.72 -1.63 10.55
C LEU A 370 13.08 -1.55 12.06
N PRO A 371 12.19 -1.09 12.98
CA PRO A 371 12.50 -1.00 14.41
C PRO A 371 12.93 -2.32 15.04
N ASP A 372 12.27 -3.42 14.66
CA ASP A 372 12.57 -4.76 15.18
C ASP A 372 13.96 -5.22 14.74
N ILE A 373 14.31 -4.96 13.48
CA ILE A 373 15.63 -5.28 12.94
C ILE A 373 16.71 -4.42 13.59
N LEU A 374 16.47 -3.12 13.79
CA LEU A 374 17.44 -2.25 14.48
C LEU A 374 17.65 -2.67 15.93
N THR A 375 16.61 -3.13 16.61
CA THR A 375 16.72 -3.64 17.99
C THR A 375 17.59 -4.91 18.04
N GLN A 376 17.40 -5.83 17.09
CA GLN A 376 18.17 -7.07 17.00
C GLN A 376 19.64 -6.84 16.61
N THR A 377 19.88 -5.88 15.70
CA THR A 377 21.23 -5.53 15.20
C THR A 377 21.94 -4.47 16.05
N GLN A 378 21.25 -3.90 17.05
CA GLN A 378 21.72 -2.82 17.92
C GLN A 378 22.13 -1.54 17.18
N TYR A 379 21.56 -1.28 16.00
CA TYR A 379 21.77 -0.03 15.29
C TYR A 379 20.98 1.12 15.93
N SER A 380 21.58 2.31 15.88
CA SER A 380 20.88 3.56 16.22
C SER A 380 19.86 3.91 15.13
N PRO A 381 18.69 4.49 15.47
CA PRO A 381 17.71 5.02 14.50
C PRO A 381 18.30 6.02 13.50
N ALA A 382 19.39 6.71 13.85
CA ALA A 382 20.10 7.61 12.94
C ALA A 382 20.62 6.91 11.67
N ILE A 383 20.77 5.57 11.68
CA ILE A 383 21.18 4.77 10.51
C ILE A 383 20.26 4.98 9.30
N ILE A 384 19.01 5.44 9.51
CA ILE A 384 18.05 5.75 8.44
C ILE A 384 18.64 6.75 7.43
N HIS A 385 19.55 7.63 7.86
CA HIS A 385 20.25 8.56 6.98
C HIS A 385 21.03 7.85 5.88
N THR A 386 22.02 7.02 6.26
CA THR A 386 22.80 6.26 5.27
C THR A 386 21.95 5.24 4.52
N PHE A 387 20.94 4.66 5.18
CA PHE A 387 20.02 3.70 4.57
C PHE A 387 19.22 4.33 3.42
N TYR A 388 18.62 5.51 3.61
CA TYR A 388 17.88 6.21 2.57
C TYR A 388 18.76 6.78 1.45
N GLU A 389 19.97 7.26 1.75
CA GLU A 389 20.93 7.66 0.70
C GLU A 389 21.31 6.48 -0.20
N ARG A 390 21.60 5.32 0.41
CA ARG A 390 21.86 4.07 -0.34
C ARG A 390 20.65 3.63 -1.15
N LEU A 391 19.45 3.69 -0.58
CA LEU A 391 18.21 3.32 -1.27
C LEU A 391 17.93 4.23 -2.46
N HIS A 392 18.12 5.55 -2.32
CA HIS A 392 18.02 6.51 -3.42
C HIS A 392 18.98 6.14 -4.56
N CYS A 393 20.25 5.88 -4.23
CA CYS A 393 21.25 5.53 -5.23
C CYS A 393 21.05 4.15 -5.87
N ALA A 394 20.48 3.18 -5.15
CA ALA A 394 20.18 1.85 -5.70
C ALA A 394 19.19 1.91 -6.88
N LEU A 395 18.27 2.88 -6.88
CA LEU A 395 17.32 3.07 -7.98
C LEU A 395 17.98 3.62 -9.25
N GLN A 396 19.04 4.43 -9.10
CA GLN A 396 19.83 4.97 -10.20
C GLN A 396 20.89 3.98 -10.70
N HIS A 397 21.39 3.12 -9.80
CA HIS A 397 22.42 2.13 -10.09
C HIS A 397 22.02 0.73 -9.59
N PRO A 398 21.02 0.08 -10.22
CA PRO A 398 20.51 -1.22 -9.78
C PRO A 398 21.62 -2.28 -9.66
N GLY A 399 21.63 -2.99 -8.53
CA GLY A 399 22.62 -4.05 -8.22
C GLY A 399 24.03 -3.55 -7.86
N LYS A 400 24.33 -2.25 -8.02
CA LYS A 400 25.65 -1.68 -7.70
C LYS A 400 25.74 -1.08 -6.29
N VAL A 401 24.63 -0.73 -5.68
CA VAL A 401 24.59 -0.24 -4.28
C VAL A 401 24.19 -1.40 -3.38
N LYS A 402 25.04 -1.72 -2.40
CA LYS A 402 24.72 -2.75 -1.40
C LYS A 402 23.92 -2.15 -0.24
N PRO A 403 22.94 -2.90 0.32
CA PRO A 403 22.32 -2.55 1.58
C PRO A 403 23.36 -2.56 2.71
N THR A 404 23.06 -1.85 3.79
CA THR A 404 23.79 -1.98 5.05
C THR A 404 23.64 -3.42 5.57
N PRO A 405 24.72 -4.06 6.06
CA PRO A 405 24.66 -5.42 6.61
C PRO A 405 23.55 -5.57 7.68
N GLY A 406 22.77 -6.64 7.58
CA GLY A 406 21.65 -6.90 8.49
C GLY A 406 20.36 -6.14 8.14
N LEU A 407 20.40 -5.19 7.20
CA LEU A 407 19.23 -4.42 6.74
C LEU A 407 18.79 -4.83 5.32
N GLU A 408 19.24 -5.97 4.80
CA GLU A 408 18.97 -6.42 3.43
C GLU A 408 17.47 -6.57 3.16
N LYS A 409 16.73 -7.10 4.15
CA LYS A 409 15.29 -7.37 4.05
C LYS A 409 14.45 -6.09 3.88
N PRO A 410 14.49 -5.11 4.81
CA PRO A 410 13.76 -3.86 4.64
C PRO A 410 14.27 -3.06 3.44
N PHE A 411 15.57 -3.12 3.14
CA PHE A 411 16.12 -2.45 1.95
C PHE A 411 15.50 -2.98 0.66
N ALA A 412 15.44 -4.30 0.48
CA ALA A 412 14.84 -4.91 -0.71
C ALA A 412 13.34 -4.62 -0.82
N ILE A 413 12.61 -4.63 0.29
CA ILE A 413 11.17 -4.30 0.32
C ILE A 413 10.95 -2.86 -0.16
N LEU A 414 11.69 -1.91 0.40
CA LEU A 414 11.57 -0.50 0.03
C LEU A 414 12.09 -0.22 -1.39
N GLU A 415 13.12 -0.93 -1.83
CA GLU A 415 13.59 -0.87 -3.22
C GLU A 415 12.48 -1.33 -4.18
N THR A 416 11.78 -2.43 -3.85
CA THR A 416 10.66 -2.92 -4.64
C THR A 416 9.46 -1.97 -4.62
N ILE A 417 9.14 -1.33 -3.48
CA ILE A 417 8.10 -0.29 -3.39
C ILE A 417 8.44 0.89 -4.30
N ARG A 418 9.66 1.43 -4.22
CA ARG A 418 10.07 2.56 -5.05
C ARG A 418 10.15 2.17 -6.54
N LYS A 419 10.60 0.96 -6.87
CA LYS A 419 10.52 0.44 -8.26
C LYS A 419 9.07 0.44 -8.78
N ALA A 420 8.10 0.08 -7.95
CA ALA A 420 6.68 0.16 -8.31
C ALA A 420 6.17 1.60 -8.42
N ALA A 421 6.74 2.55 -7.68
CA ALA A 421 6.39 3.98 -7.74
C ALA A 421 6.87 4.68 -9.01
N ARG A 422 8.05 4.30 -9.51
CA ARG A 422 8.72 4.92 -10.66
C ARG A 422 7.83 5.20 -11.89
N PRO A 423 7.00 4.26 -12.40
CA PRO A 423 6.13 4.52 -13.55
C PRO A 423 4.94 5.45 -13.28
N HIS A 424 4.75 5.86 -12.02
CA HIS A 424 3.64 6.71 -11.58
C HIS A 424 4.08 8.12 -11.16
N LEU A 425 5.39 8.39 -11.15
CA LEU A 425 5.92 9.76 -11.01
C LEU A 425 5.40 10.63 -12.15
N PHE A 426 5.05 11.89 -11.86
CA PHE A 426 4.61 12.82 -12.88
C PHE A 426 5.74 13.14 -13.88
N HIS A 427 6.94 13.40 -13.36
CA HIS A 427 8.15 13.53 -14.16
C HIS A 427 9.02 12.29 -13.97
N THR A 428 9.30 11.60 -15.09
CA THR A 428 10.13 10.39 -15.08
C THR A 428 11.46 10.64 -14.38
N ASP A 429 11.74 9.83 -13.36
CA ASP A 429 12.96 9.87 -12.56
C ASP A 429 13.18 11.13 -11.70
N ASP A 430 12.19 12.03 -11.64
CA ASP A 430 12.15 13.07 -10.61
C ASP A 430 11.41 12.54 -9.36
N TRP A 431 12.17 12.36 -8.28
CA TRP A 431 11.66 11.80 -7.03
C TRP A 431 11.10 12.85 -6.08
N ASN A 432 11.11 14.14 -6.45
CA ASN A 432 10.69 15.22 -5.56
C ASN A 432 9.24 15.03 -5.08
N GLU A 433 8.31 14.74 -6.00
CA GLU A 433 6.90 14.43 -5.70
C GLU A 433 6.76 13.30 -4.67
N TYR A 434 7.52 12.22 -4.83
CA TYR A 434 7.51 11.09 -3.90
C TYR A 434 8.05 11.49 -2.52
N TYR A 435 9.15 12.24 -2.49
CA TYR A 435 9.78 12.70 -1.26
C TYR A 435 8.95 13.73 -0.50
N TYR A 436 8.21 14.61 -1.18
CA TYR A 436 7.25 15.49 -0.51
C TYR A 436 6.20 14.69 0.26
N GLY A 437 5.57 13.71 -0.38
CA GLY A 437 4.57 12.88 0.27
C GLY A 437 5.16 12.01 1.38
N LEU A 438 6.33 11.40 1.15
CA LEU A 438 7.03 10.57 2.14
C LEU A 438 7.43 11.38 3.38
N PHE A 439 7.93 12.60 3.20
CA PHE A 439 8.22 13.52 4.31
C PHE A 439 6.97 13.74 5.19
N ILE A 440 5.83 14.06 4.57
CA ILE A 440 4.59 14.33 5.33
C ILE A 440 4.09 13.07 6.04
N TYR A 441 4.19 11.91 5.41
CA TYR A 441 3.78 10.64 6.04
C TYR A 441 4.70 10.24 7.19
N LEU A 442 6.02 10.35 7.03
CA LEU A 442 6.96 10.07 8.11
C LEU A 442 6.76 11.04 9.28
N LEU A 443 6.74 12.35 9.04
CA LEU A 443 6.54 13.33 10.11
C LEU A 443 5.14 13.24 10.75
N GLY A 444 4.10 13.02 9.94
CA GLY A 444 2.73 12.84 10.41
C GLY A 444 2.56 11.59 11.29
N SER A 445 3.40 10.57 11.09
CA SER A 445 3.31 9.32 11.86
C SER A 445 3.59 9.50 13.36
N LEU A 446 4.29 10.58 13.75
CA LEU A 446 4.56 10.93 15.14
C LEU A 446 3.26 11.06 15.97
N LYS A 447 2.13 11.40 15.34
CA LYS A 447 0.84 11.54 16.01
C LYS A 447 0.22 10.22 16.49
N PHE A 448 0.67 9.07 15.97
CA PHE A 448 0.03 7.80 16.23
C PHE A 448 0.52 7.16 17.53
N SER A 449 -0.33 7.23 18.56
CA SER A 449 -0.07 6.60 19.87
C SER A 449 0.05 5.06 19.84
N SER A 450 -0.31 4.41 18.74
CA SER A 450 -0.07 2.97 18.57
C SER A 450 1.41 2.66 18.44
N LEU A 451 2.21 3.58 17.88
CA LEU A 451 3.65 3.41 17.75
C LEU A 451 4.36 3.43 19.11
N ASP A 452 3.80 4.15 20.09
CA ASP A 452 4.31 4.18 21.48
C ASP A 452 4.08 2.86 22.23
N LYS A 453 3.20 2.00 21.71
CA LYS A 453 2.82 0.72 22.33
C LYS A 453 3.55 -0.48 21.73
N LEU A 454 4.34 -0.27 20.68
CA LEU A 454 5.15 -1.33 20.09
C LEU A 454 6.28 -1.70 21.06
N PRO A 455 6.67 -3.00 21.15
CA PRO A 455 7.77 -3.43 22.01
C PRO A 455 9.11 -2.72 21.72
N THR A 456 9.26 -2.21 20.50
CA THR A 456 10.45 -1.50 20.02
C THR A 456 10.36 0.02 20.17
N ALA A 457 9.34 0.56 20.84
CA ALA A 457 9.30 1.97 21.19
C ALA A 457 10.56 2.38 22.00
N PRO A 458 11.17 3.55 21.74
CA PRO A 458 10.68 4.65 20.90
C PRO A 458 11.14 4.61 19.42
N TYR A 459 11.79 3.54 18.95
CA TYR A 459 12.42 3.47 17.62
C TYR A 459 11.47 3.83 16.45
N PRO A 460 10.20 3.38 16.41
CA PRO A 460 9.28 3.76 15.32
C PRO A 460 9.19 5.26 15.06
N LYS A 461 9.02 6.08 16.10
CA LYS A 461 8.90 7.53 15.96
C LYS A 461 10.24 8.21 15.72
N GLN A 462 11.33 7.70 16.32
CA GLN A 462 12.68 8.19 16.03
C GLN A 462 13.06 7.97 14.56
N LEU A 463 12.81 6.77 14.03
CA LEU A 463 13.01 6.43 12.62
C LEU A 463 12.17 7.32 11.70
N ALA A 464 10.91 7.57 12.06
CA ALA A 464 10.06 8.45 11.28
C ALA A 464 10.56 9.90 11.27
N PHE A 465 10.95 10.44 12.43
CA PHE A 465 11.46 11.80 12.55
C PHE A 465 12.77 12.00 11.77
N TRP A 466 13.75 11.12 11.97
CA TRP A 466 15.02 11.18 11.24
C TRP A 466 14.83 10.87 9.75
N GLY A 467 13.94 9.94 9.41
CA GLY A 467 13.57 9.64 8.02
C GLY A 467 13.01 10.87 7.31
N ALA A 468 12.10 11.63 7.94
CA ALA A 468 11.58 12.88 7.40
C ALA A 468 12.70 13.92 7.16
N SER A 469 13.62 14.05 8.12
CA SER A 469 14.80 14.93 8.00
C SER A 469 15.68 14.56 6.80
N VAL A 470 15.91 13.25 6.59
CA VAL A 470 16.72 12.74 5.48
C VAL A 470 16.02 12.92 4.15
N THR A 471 14.69 12.72 4.09
CA THR A 471 13.90 12.98 2.89
C THR A 471 14.01 14.44 2.44
N LEU A 472 14.01 15.40 3.38
CA LEU A 472 14.31 16.81 3.06
C LEU A 472 15.72 16.99 2.51
N LYS A 473 16.73 16.36 3.13
CA LYS A 473 18.10 16.42 2.61
C LYS A 473 18.19 15.86 1.18
N LEU A 474 17.46 14.80 0.85
CA LEU A 474 17.42 14.23 -0.50
C LEU A 474 16.77 15.19 -1.51
N LEU A 475 15.81 16.02 -1.09
CA LEU A 475 15.21 17.07 -1.93
C LEU A 475 16.19 18.21 -2.19
N GLU A 476 16.95 18.62 -1.17
CA GLU A 476 17.87 19.77 -1.26
C GLU A 476 19.23 19.41 -1.90
N THR A 477 19.79 18.27 -1.50
CA THR A 477 21.15 17.84 -1.83
C THR A 477 21.22 16.31 -2.04
N PRO A 478 20.83 15.81 -3.23
CA PRO A 478 20.94 14.39 -3.54
C PRO A 478 22.37 13.85 -3.37
N PRO A 479 22.55 12.63 -2.85
CA PRO A 479 23.86 12.04 -2.64
C PRO A 479 24.60 11.79 -3.96
N ALA A 480 25.93 11.83 -3.92
CA ALA A 480 26.77 11.52 -5.07
C ALA A 480 26.81 10.00 -5.35
N CYS A 481 25.78 9.48 -6.03
CA CYS A 481 25.56 8.04 -6.19
C CYS A 481 26.68 7.26 -6.88
N ALA A 482 27.49 7.92 -7.73
CA ALA A 482 28.65 7.32 -8.34
C ALA A 482 29.70 6.83 -7.33
N LYS A 483 29.85 7.52 -6.18
CA LYS A 483 30.80 7.11 -5.12
C LYS A 483 30.34 5.82 -4.44
N LEU A 484 29.06 5.76 -4.05
CA LEU A 484 28.45 4.59 -3.40
C LEU A 484 28.40 3.36 -4.32
N ALA A 485 28.20 3.56 -5.63
CA ALA A 485 28.27 2.48 -6.61
C ALA A 485 29.73 2.01 -6.86
N GLY A 486 30.71 2.91 -6.73
CA GLY A 486 32.13 2.65 -6.95
C GLY A 486 32.84 1.88 -5.83
N GLU A 487 32.32 1.91 -4.59
CA GLU A 487 32.81 1.09 -3.47
C GLU A 487 32.87 -0.42 -3.84
N GLN A 488 31.96 -0.90 -4.71
CA GLN A 488 31.97 -2.28 -5.20
C GLN A 488 33.16 -2.64 -6.10
N ILE A 489 33.67 -1.70 -6.89
CA ILE A 489 34.77 -2.00 -7.83
C ILE A 489 36.04 -2.29 -7.04
N LYS A 490 36.29 -1.48 -6.00
CA LYS A 490 37.45 -1.63 -5.12
C LYS A 490 37.39 -2.91 -4.29
N ASP A 491 36.25 -3.25 -3.70
CA ASP A 491 36.11 -4.49 -2.92
C ASP A 491 36.29 -5.76 -3.78
N LYS A 492 35.81 -5.73 -5.05
CA LYS A 492 36.04 -6.84 -5.98
C LYS A 492 37.47 -6.92 -6.47
N GLU A 493 38.13 -5.80 -6.73
CA GLU A 493 39.56 -5.75 -7.10
C GLU A 493 40.45 -6.23 -5.95
N ILE A 494 40.16 -5.85 -4.71
CA ILE A 494 40.89 -6.31 -3.52
C ILE A 494 40.70 -7.83 -3.33
N LYS A 495 39.45 -8.33 -3.44
CA LYS A 495 39.18 -9.76 -3.27
C LYS A 495 39.78 -10.61 -4.40
N MET A 496 39.76 -10.10 -5.64
CA MET A 496 40.47 -10.76 -6.76
C MET A 496 41.98 -10.78 -6.53
N GLN A 497 42.59 -9.72 -5.99
CA GLN A 497 44.01 -9.69 -5.67
C GLN A 497 44.40 -10.60 -4.49
N GLU A 498 43.50 -10.82 -3.53
CA GLU A 498 43.68 -11.78 -2.43
C GLU A 498 43.56 -13.23 -2.92
N ASP A 499 42.56 -13.53 -3.75
CA ASP A 499 42.38 -14.85 -4.37
C ASP A 499 43.52 -15.20 -5.35
N GLU A 500 44.10 -14.20 -6.03
CA GLU A 500 45.31 -14.36 -6.87
C GLU A 500 46.56 -14.64 -6.02
N LYS A 501 46.68 -13.99 -4.85
CA LYS A 501 47.78 -14.25 -3.90
C LYS A 501 47.67 -15.64 -3.27
N ASP A 502 46.47 -16.11 -2.93
CA ASP A 502 46.26 -17.46 -2.41
C ASP A 502 46.43 -18.54 -3.49
N SER A 503 46.06 -18.26 -4.74
CA SER A 503 46.33 -19.15 -5.88
C SER A 503 47.83 -19.26 -6.20
N GLN A 504 48.59 -18.16 -6.05
CA GLN A 504 50.06 -18.21 -6.17
C GLN A 504 50.74 -18.91 -4.99
N ARG A 505 50.14 -18.87 -3.79
CA ARG A 505 50.64 -19.59 -2.60
C ARG A 505 50.43 -21.10 -2.67
N ASN A 506 49.36 -21.55 -3.34
CA ASN A 506 49.05 -22.97 -3.52
C ASN A 506 49.75 -23.65 -4.73
N GLN A 507 50.47 -22.89 -5.57
CA GLN A 507 51.25 -23.47 -6.68
C GLN A 507 52.69 -23.87 -6.31
N THR A 508 53.12 -23.66 -5.06
CA THR A 508 54.50 -24.02 -4.63
C THR A 508 54.65 -25.35 -3.92
N GLU A 509 53.58 -26.09 -3.64
CA GLU A 509 53.66 -27.40 -2.98
C GLU A 509 52.67 -28.41 -3.56
N THR A 510 53.06 -29.13 -4.60
CA THR A 510 52.73 -30.56 -4.77
C THR A 510 53.59 -31.17 -5.88
N HIS A 511 54.72 -31.76 -5.51
CA HIS A 511 55.32 -32.86 -6.27
C HIS A 511 54.67 -34.16 -5.82
N PHE A 512 53.99 -34.88 -6.71
CA PHE A 512 53.68 -36.29 -6.49
C PHE A 512 53.79 -37.09 -7.80
N HIS A 513 54.59 -38.15 -7.74
CA HIS A 513 54.79 -39.16 -8.77
C HIS A 513 53.65 -40.17 -8.77
N GLY A 514 53.21 -40.59 -9.96
CA GLY A 514 52.32 -41.74 -10.12
C GLY A 514 52.06 -42.07 -11.59
N THR A 515 52.75 -43.09 -12.09
CA THR A 515 52.58 -43.71 -13.41
C THR A 515 51.33 -44.59 -13.44
N VAL A 516 50.45 -44.39 -14.43
CA VAL A 516 49.45 -45.40 -14.85
C VAL A 516 49.31 -45.40 -16.37
N THR A 517 49.40 -46.59 -16.95
CA THR A 517 49.30 -46.94 -18.37
C THR A 517 47.86 -47.27 -18.80
N GLY A 518 47.40 -46.80 -19.97
CA GLY A 518 46.20 -47.32 -20.65
C GLY A 518 45.67 -46.40 -21.77
N PRO A 519 45.16 -46.93 -22.91
CA PRO A 519 45.17 -46.21 -24.20
C PRO A 519 43.91 -45.37 -24.49
N ILE A 520 44.13 -44.26 -25.22
CA ILE A 520 43.12 -43.31 -25.70
C ILE A 520 42.85 -43.57 -27.19
N HIS A 521 41.58 -43.71 -27.54
CA HIS A 521 41.09 -43.66 -28.92
C HIS A 521 40.85 -42.20 -29.34
N THR A 522 41.31 -41.88 -30.55
CA THR A 522 41.29 -40.56 -31.20
C THR A 522 39.96 -40.25 -31.88
N GLY A 523 39.62 -38.96 -31.93
CA GLY A 523 38.46 -38.44 -32.67
C GLY A 523 38.50 -36.93 -32.82
N SER A 524 39.37 -36.46 -33.71
CA SER A 524 39.61 -35.07 -34.09
C SER A 524 38.48 -34.46 -34.93
N GLY A 525 38.34 -33.12 -34.91
CA GLY A 525 37.66 -32.41 -36.00
C GLY A 525 37.26 -30.96 -35.72
N ASN A 526 38.23 -30.03 -35.65
CA ASN A 526 38.01 -28.60 -35.81
C ASN A 526 38.06 -28.22 -37.30
N ILE A 527 37.15 -27.37 -37.78
CA ILE A 527 37.36 -26.53 -38.97
C ILE A 527 36.85 -25.11 -38.71
N ASN A 528 37.78 -24.16 -38.87
CA ASN A 528 37.60 -22.71 -39.00
C ASN A 528 37.08 -22.34 -40.40
N ILE A 529 36.25 -21.29 -40.53
CA ILE A 529 36.23 -20.43 -41.72
C ILE A 529 36.09 -18.96 -41.29
N SER A 530 37.03 -18.15 -41.80
CA SER A 530 37.17 -16.70 -41.71
C SER A 530 36.44 -15.95 -42.84
N GLY A 531 36.11 -14.66 -42.66
CA GLY A 531 35.93 -13.74 -43.80
C GLY A 531 35.15 -12.42 -43.57
N SER A 532 35.85 -11.40 -43.05
CA SER A 532 35.87 -9.96 -43.41
C SER A 532 34.64 -9.18 -44.00
N ARG A 533 34.24 -8.13 -43.24
CA ARG A 533 33.96 -6.69 -43.53
C ARG A 533 33.60 -6.19 -44.96
N GLU A 534 32.54 -5.39 -45.03
CA GLU A 534 32.54 -3.99 -45.56
C GLU A 534 31.24 -3.22 -45.19
N SER A 535 31.23 -1.90 -45.38
CA SER A 535 30.41 -0.88 -44.69
C SER A 535 29.65 0.10 -45.60
N ARG A 536 28.57 0.73 -45.06
CA ARG A 536 27.81 1.95 -45.50
C ARG A 536 26.88 1.75 -46.73
N ASP A 537 25.64 2.24 -46.83
CA ASP A 537 24.98 3.51 -46.44
C ASP A 537 23.42 3.40 -46.29
N THR A 538 22.86 4.24 -45.41
CA THR A 538 21.58 5.03 -45.41
C THR A 538 20.15 4.52 -45.78
N VAL A 539 19.19 4.91 -44.91
CA VAL A 539 17.77 5.36 -45.09
C VAL A 539 16.57 4.39 -44.91
N SER A 540 15.70 4.80 -43.96
CA SER A 540 14.23 4.64 -43.78
C SER A 540 13.55 3.29 -43.48
N GLY A 541 12.78 3.33 -42.37
CA GLY A 541 11.45 2.72 -42.24
C GLY A 541 11.40 1.24 -41.90
N SER A 542 11.18 0.91 -40.62
CA SER A 542 10.74 -0.44 -40.24
C SER A 542 9.55 -0.38 -39.28
N GLU A 543 8.39 -0.76 -39.84
CA GLU A 543 7.27 -1.34 -39.10
C GLU A 543 7.80 -2.46 -38.20
N SER A 544 7.30 -2.54 -36.97
CA SER A 544 7.70 -3.58 -36.03
C SER A 544 7.23 -4.94 -36.55
N GLU A 545 8.14 -5.73 -37.11
CA GLU A 545 7.93 -7.16 -37.33
C GLU A 545 7.65 -7.84 -35.98
N THR A 546 6.38 -8.08 -35.69
CA THR A 546 5.96 -8.92 -34.58
C THR A 546 6.47 -10.33 -34.84
N LYS A 547 7.36 -10.82 -33.97
CA LYS A 547 7.79 -12.24 -33.98
C LYS A 547 6.55 -13.15 -34.07
N PRO A 548 6.57 -14.21 -34.90
CA PRO A 548 5.42 -15.09 -35.06
C PRO A 548 5.05 -15.71 -33.71
N ARG A 549 3.79 -15.51 -33.28
CA ARG A 549 3.23 -16.16 -32.10
C ARG A 549 3.26 -17.67 -32.32
N TYR A 550 3.84 -18.39 -31.37
CA TYR A 550 3.79 -19.86 -31.33
C TYR A 550 2.32 -20.29 -31.21
N ARG A 551 1.79 -20.94 -32.25
CA ARG A 551 0.42 -21.47 -32.25
C ARG A 551 0.37 -22.78 -31.49
N ASP A 552 -0.44 -22.81 -30.45
CA ASP A 552 -0.77 -24.00 -29.67
C ASP A 552 -2.28 -24.27 -29.68
N THR A 553 -2.70 -25.32 -28.97
CA THR A 553 -4.11 -25.73 -28.88
C THR A 553 -5.03 -24.68 -28.26
N PHE A 554 -4.49 -23.64 -27.61
CA PHE A 554 -5.27 -22.58 -26.98
C PHE A 554 -5.37 -21.30 -27.83
N SER A 555 -4.55 -21.20 -28.88
CA SER A 555 -4.48 -19.99 -29.71
C SER A 555 -5.83 -19.64 -30.37
N ALA A 556 -6.64 -20.65 -30.72
CA ALA A 556 -7.98 -20.44 -31.26
C ALA A 556 -8.93 -19.71 -30.28
N TYR A 557 -8.79 -19.95 -28.97
CA TYR A 557 -9.60 -19.25 -27.97
C TYR A 557 -9.16 -17.79 -27.80
N GLU A 558 -7.86 -17.51 -27.88
CA GLU A 558 -7.34 -16.14 -27.78
C GLU A 558 -7.79 -15.30 -28.98
N ASP A 559 -7.69 -15.88 -30.19
CA ASP A 559 -8.17 -15.26 -31.43
C ASP A 559 -9.70 -15.05 -31.37
N GLY A 560 -10.45 -16.06 -30.91
CA GLY A 560 -11.89 -15.98 -30.75
C GLY A 560 -12.33 -14.92 -29.74
N LEU A 561 -11.60 -14.75 -28.63
CA LEU A 561 -11.89 -13.69 -27.64
C LEU A 561 -11.70 -12.31 -28.24
N GLN A 562 -10.64 -12.11 -29.02
CA GLN A 562 -10.39 -10.84 -29.68
C GLN A 562 -11.49 -10.53 -30.70
N GLN A 563 -11.91 -11.50 -31.50
CA GLN A 563 -13.01 -11.34 -32.45
C GLN A 563 -14.34 -11.06 -31.75
N LEU A 564 -14.67 -11.81 -30.69
CA LEU A 564 -15.90 -11.61 -29.93
C LEU A 564 -15.97 -10.18 -29.36
N LEU A 565 -14.89 -9.66 -28.79
CA LEU A 565 -14.89 -8.30 -28.24
C LEU A 565 -15.04 -7.23 -29.33
N VAL A 566 -14.47 -7.45 -30.51
CA VAL A 566 -14.66 -6.56 -31.67
C VAL A 566 -16.13 -6.57 -32.11
N GLN A 567 -16.76 -7.75 -32.18
CA GLN A 567 -18.17 -7.88 -32.59
C GLN A 567 -19.16 -7.31 -31.57
N ILE A 568 -18.91 -7.49 -30.27
CA ILE A 568 -19.75 -6.92 -29.22
C ILE A 568 -19.65 -5.38 -29.21
N GLY A 569 -18.43 -4.84 -29.37
CA GLY A 569 -18.17 -3.41 -29.34
C GLY A 569 -18.19 -2.80 -27.93
N GLN A 570 -17.34 -1.81 -27.69
CA GLN A 570 -17.09 -1.24 -26.35
C GLN A 570 -18.31 -0.57 -25.69
N ASN A 571 -19.29 -0.12 -26.50
CA ASN A 571 -20.48 0.57 -26.00
C ASN A 571 -21.64 -0.37 -25.64
N HIS A 572 -21.50 -1.68 -25.85
CA HIS A 572 -22.57 -2.63 -25.58
C HIS A 572 -22.71 -2.90 -24.07
N LEU A 573 -23.95 -2.99 -23.57
CA LEU A 573 -24.25 -3.17 -22.14
C LEU A 573 -23.56 -4.41 -21.53
N ARG A 574 -23.35 -5.45 -22.34
CA ARG A 574 -22.68 -6.71 -21.94
C ARG A 574 -21.19 -6.79 -22.28
N TYR A 575 -20.56 -5.69 -22.71
CA TYR A 575 -19.12 -5.67 -23.01
C TYR A 575 -18.27 -5.96 -21.77
N LEU A 576 -18.69 -5.48 -20.59
CA LEU A 576 -18.01 -5.75 -19.32
C LEU A 576 -18.06 -7.23 -18.93
N GLU A 577 -19.19 -7.90 -19.20
CA GLU A 577 -19.35 -9.34 -18.99
C GLU A 577 -18.40 -10.15 -19.91
N ALA A 578 -18.29 -9.73 -21.18
CA ALA A 578 -17.34 -10.30 -22.13
C ALA A 578 -15.88 -10.17 -21.66
N LEU A 579 -15.50 -9.01 -21.15
CA LEU A 579 -14.16 -8.77 -20.58
C LEU A 579 -13.90 -9.64 -19.33
N GLY A 580 -14.91 -9.82 -18.48
CA GLY A 580 -14.81 -10.70 -17.31
C GLY A 580 -14.49 -12.14 -17.71
N ASN A 581 -15.24 -12.68 -18.67
CA ASN A 581 -15.02 -14.03 -19.19
C ASN A 581 -13.70 -14.16 -19.97
N GLN A 582 -13.29 -13.12 -20.72
CA GLN A 582 -11.99 -13.08 -21.38
C GLN A 582 -10.85 -13.25 -20.37
N ASN A 583 -10.86 -12.46 -19.30
CA ASN A 583 -9.80 -12.51 -18.29
C ASN A 583 -9.72 -13.88 -17.61
N ARG A 584 -10.88 -14.49 -17.31
CA ARG A 584 -10.93 -15.85 -16.73
C ARG A 584 -10.36 -16.90 -17.68
N LEU A 585 -10.73 -16.85 -18.96
CA LEU A 585 -10.25 -17.80 -19.96
C LEU A 585 -8.73 -17.65 -20.19
N LEU A 586 -8.23 -16.42 -20.29
CA LEU A 586 -6.80 -16.15 -20.45
C LEU A 586 -5.98 -16.58 -19.23
N ASP A 587 -6.46 -16.37 -18.00
CA ASP A 587 -5.76 -16.88 -16.81
C ASP A 587 -5.73 -18.42 -16.79
N ASN A 588 -6.85 -19.08 -17.12
CA ASN A 588 -6.89 -20.52 -17.24
C ASN A 588 -5.88 -21.05 -18.28
N ILE A 589 -5.87 -20.47 -19.48
CA ILE A 589 -4.93 -20.82 -20.56
C ILE A 589 -3.48 -20.60 -20.12
N ASN A 590 -3.18 -19.47 -19.49
CA ASN A 590 -1.83 -19.16 -19.02
C ASN A 590 -1.35 -20.15 -17.94
N ARG A 591 -2.23 -20.56 -17.02
CA ARG A 591 -1.92 -21.61 -16.03
C ARG A 591 -1.72 -22.96 -16.70
N ALA A 592 -2.53 -23.31 -17.70
CA ALA A 592 -2.38 -24.55 -18.46
C ALA A 592 -1.04 -24.62 -19.20
N ARG A 593 -0.61 -23.50 -19.83
CA ARG A 593 0.70 -23.40 -20.50
C ARG A 593 1.87 -23.51 -19.52
N ARG A 594 1.77 -22.91 -18.33
CA ARG A 594 2.86 -22.88 -17.34
C ARG A 594 2.98 -24.17 -16.53
N PHE A 595 1.85 -24.79 -16.19
CA PHE A 595 1.79 -25.84 -15.16
C PHE A 595 1.07 -27.11 -15.65
N GLY A 596 0.83 -27.23 -16.96
CA GLY A 596 0.10 -28.34 -17.58
C GLY A 596 -1.43 -28.20 -17.48
N ASP A 597 -2.16 -28.92 -18.35
CA ASP A 597 -3.62 -28.83 -18.42
C ASP A 597 -4.32 -29.94 -17.62
N THR A 598 -4.45 -29.72 -16.30
CA THR A 598 -5.08 -30.66 -15.35
C THR A 598 -6.58 -30.83 -15.60
N GLY A 599 -7.19 -31.93 -15.11
CA GLY A 599 -8.64 -32.16 -15.19
C GLY A 599 -9.49 -31.01 -14.63
N GLN A 600 -9.09 -30.41 -13.50
CA GLN A 600 -9.77 -29.24 -12.94
C GLN A 600 -9.73 -28.04 -13.89
N ARG A 601 -8.56 -27.71 -14.45
CA ARG A 601 -8.41 -26.60 -15.41
C ARG A 601 -9.26 -26.82 -16.66
N LYS A 602 -9.41 -28.06 -17.13
CA LYS A 602 -10.30 -28.42 -18.24
C LYS A 602 -11.78 -28.18 -17.88
N ALA A 603 -12.18 -28.57 -16.67
CA ALA A 603 -13.54 -28.33 -16.17
C ALA A 603 -13.84 -26.83 -16.02
N ASP A 604 -12.95 -26.08 -15.37
CA ASP A 604 -13.08 -24.62 -15.21
C ASP A 604 -13.15 -23.92 -16.59
N ARG A 605 -12.33 -24.39 -17.55
CA ARG A 605 -12.34 -23.85 -18.91
C ARG A 605 -13.64 -24.15 -19.65
N ALA A 606 -14.20 -25.35 -19.47
CA ALA A 606 -15.48 -25.72 -20.08
C ALA A 606 -16.62 -24.82 -19.58
N GLU A 607 -16.66 -24.52 -18.27
CA GLU A 607 -17.65 -23.60 -17.68
C GLU A 607 -17.51 -22.17 -18.26
N ILE A 608 -16.27 -21.67 -18.38
CA ILE A 608 -16.03 -20.34 -18.97
C ILE A 608 -16.44 -20.31 -20.44
N ILE A 609 -16.17 -21.37 -21.21
CA ILE A 609 -16.56 -21.49 -22.62
C ILE A 609 -18.09 -21.54 -22.76
N GLU A 610 -18.80 -22.23 -21.85
CA GLU A 610 -20.26 -22.26 -21.83
C GLU A 610 -20.85 -20.87 -21.62
N GLN A 611 -20.33 -20.12 -20.64
CA GLN A 611 -20.74 -18.73 -20.39
C GLN A 611 -20.44 -17.81 -21.58
N LEU A 612 -19.29 -17.99 -22.24
CA LEU A 612 -18.95 -17.27 -23.48
C LEU A 612 -19.87 -17.65 -24.63
N ASN A 613 -20.29 -18.91 -24.75
CA ASN A 613 -21.24 -19.34 -25.78
C ASN A 613 -22.61 -18.71 -25.56
N GLU A 614 -23.14 -18.72 -24.34
CA GLU A 614 -24.42 -18.09 -24.01
C GLU A 614 -24.39 -16.58 -24.29
N LEU A 615 -23.34 -15.91 -23.83
CA LEU A 615 -23.13 -14.49 -24.09
C LEU A 615 -23.05 -14.20 -25.59
N SER A 616 -22.19 -14.92 -26.31
CA SER A 616 -21.96 -14.73 -27.74
C SER A 616 -23.23 -14.98 -28.56
N LEU A 617 -23.94 -16.08 -28.30
CA LEU A 617 -25.21 -16.38 -28.98
C LEU A 617 -26.25 -15.28 -28.76
N SER A 618 -26.35 -14.77 -27.54
CA SER A 618 -27.34 -13.74 -27.22
C SER A 618 -27.02 -12.34 -27.76
N VAL A 619 -25.74 -12.02 -28.00
CA VAL A 619 -25.30 -10.69 -28.42
C VAL A 619 -25.00 -10.62 -29.91
N VAL A 620 -24.27 -11.61 -30.46
CA VAL A 620 -23.78 -11.60 -31.84
C VAL A 620 -24.41 -12.70 -32.71
N GLY A 621 -25.27 -13.56 -32.15
CA GLY A 621 -25.99 -14.60 -32.90
C GLY A 621 -25.14 -15.80 -33.32
N THR A 622 -23.89 -15.87 -32.88
CA THR A 622 -22.94 -16.95 -33.17
C THR A 622 -22.31 -17.40 -31.86
N SER A 623 -22.10 -18.69 -31.65
CA SER A 623 -21.46 -19.20 -30.44
C SER A 623 -19.97 -18.87 -30.41
N PHE A 624 -19.39 -18.76 -29.21
CA PHE A 624 -17.97 -18.49 -29.05
C PHE A 624 -17.09 -19.59 -29.68
N ASN A 625 -17.53 -20.84 -29.60
CA ASN A 625 -16.85 -21.96 -30.26
C ASN A 625 -16.81 -21.82 -31.79
N GLU A 626 -17.89 -21.34 -32.41
CA GLU A 626 -17.93 -21.07 -33.87
C GLU A 626 -17.00 -19.90 -34.25
N ILE A 627 -16.95 -18.84 -33.43
CA ILE A 627 -16.00 -17.73 -33.61
C ILE A 627 -14.55 -18.25 -33.53
N CYS A 628 -14.24 -19.13 -32.58
CA CYS A 628 -12.90 -19.72 -32.43
C CYS A 628 -12.49 -20.62 -33.61
N GLN A 629 -13.47 -21.23 -34.29
CA GLN A 629 -13.21 -22.09 -35.46
C GLN A 629 -13.00 -21.28 -36.75
N GLY A 630 -13.28 -19.97 -36.72
CA GLY A 630 -13.23 -19.11 -37.89
C GLY A 630 -14.34 -19.46 -38.86
N THR A 631 -15.49 -18.80 -38.77
CA THR A 631 -16.48 -18.80 -39.86
C THR A 631 -15.82 -18.23 -41.12
N ASN A 632 -15.67 -19.09 -42.14
CA ASN A 632 -15.29 -18.74 -43.51
C ASN A 632 -16.10 -17.59 -44.09
#